data_AF-A0A4S8RFY9-F1
#
_entry.id   AF-A0A4S8RFY9-F1
#
_cell.length_a   1.000
_cell.length_b   1.000
_cell.length_c   1.000
_cell.angle_alpha   90.00
_cell.angle_beta   90.00
_cell.angle_gamma   90.00
#
_symmetry.space_group_name_H-M   'P 1'
#
loop_
_entity.id
_entity.type
_entity.pdbx_description
1 polymer ?
#
loop_
_entity_poly.entity_id
_entity_poly.type
_entity_poly.pdbx_seq_one_letter_code
_entity_poly.pdbx_strand_id
1 'polypeptide(L)'
;MRNKEKQTNCPCCTQGGTEDEVKITPKISKMLSPAQVQLLDYTHYLDAPDLVNALKLVHDVTIYHSHELLDEAEKDALFSVKGLWECIERIKE
;
A
#
# COMPACT_ATOMS: atom_id res chain seq x y z
N MET A 1 53.87 0.62 7.63
CA MET A 1 54.27 1.78 6.80
C MET A 1 53.12 2.13 5.85
N ARG A 2 52.97 3.42 5.59
CA ARG A 2 51.97 4.17 4.78
C ARG A 2 52.06 3.78 3.27
N ASN A 3 51.03 3.70 2.43
CA ASN A 3 50.20 4.78 1.81
C ASN A 3 49.17 4.10 0.85
N LYS A 4 47.86 4.46 0.89
CA LYS A 4 47.10 5.29 -0.09
C LYS A 4 47.14 4.84 -1.56
N GLU A 5 45.95 4.56 -2.12
CA GLU A 5 45.52 5.16 -3.38
C GLU A 5 43.98 5.23 -3.47
N LYS A 6 43.50 6.45 -3.72
CA LYS A 6 42.12 6.79 -4.04
C LYS A 6 41.92 6.52 -5.53
N GLN A 7 40.82 5.85 -5.91
CA GLN A 7 40.19 6.09 -7.20
C GLN A 7 38.70 6.35 -6.99
N THR A 8 38.38 7.63 -6.89
CA THR A 8 37.15 8.21 -7.42
C THR A 8 37.17 8.06 -8.93
N ASN A 9 36.24 7.31 -9.51
CA ASN A 9 35.75 7.59 -10.85
C ASN A 9 34.25 7.27 -10.94
N CYS A 10 33.50 8.24 -11.42
CA CYS A 10 32.05 8.29 -11.60
C CYS A 10 31.81 8.53 -13.11
N PRO A 11 30.57 8.84 -13.55
CA PRO A 11 29.44 7.99 -13.88
C PRO A 11 29.26 7.86 -15.42
N CYS A 12 28.27 7.07 -15.83
CA CYS A 12 27.70 6.94 -17.18
C CYS A 12 28.40 5.92 -18.11
N CYS A 13 27.56 5.01 -18.63
CA CYS A 13 27.81 4.18 -19.82
C CYS A 13 28.64 2.90 -19.63
N THR A 14 27.95 1.80 -19.33
CA THR A 14 28.17 0.56 -20.09
C THR A 14 26.80 -0.07 -20.35
N GLN A 15 26.21 0.30 -21.49
CA GLN A 15 25.09 -0.42 -22.09
C GLN A 15 25.64 -1.64 -22.82
N GLY A 16 24.93 -2.77 -22.73
CA GLY A 16 25.05 -3.85 -23.69
C GLY A 16 24.69 -5.22 -23.12
N GLY A 17 23.50 -5.73 -23.45
CA GLY A 17 23.12 -7.13 -23.24
C GLY A 17 21.63 -7.33 -22.98
N THR A 18 20.87 -7.50 -24.06
CA THR A 18 19.45 -7.85 -24.14
C THR A 18 19.15 -9.26 -23.62
N GLU A 19 18.08 -9.41 -22.82
CA GLU A 19 17.09 -10.50 -22.87
C GLU A 19 15.92 -10.10 -21.95
N ASP A 20 14.68 -10.27 -22.44
CA ASP A 20 13.43 -9.85 -21.81
C ASP A 20 13.19 -10.54 -20.46
N GLU A 21 13.74 -9.97 -19.40
CA GLU A 21 13.24 -10.15 -18.06
C GLU A 21 12.70 -8.78 -17.65
N VAL A 22 11.38 -8.60 -17.73
CA VAL A 22 10.71 -7.48 -17.07
C VAL A 22 10.91 -7.70 -15.59
N LYS A 23 12.09 -7.28 -15.10
CA LYS A 23 12.34 -7.10 -13.68
C LYS A 23 11.33 -6.05 -13.26
N ILE A 24 10.23 -6.53 -12.68
CA ILE A 24 9.39 -5.76 -11.77
C ILE A 24 10.30 -5.46 -10.58
N THR A 25 11.24 -4.54 -10.80
CA THR A 25 11.97 -3.89 -9.74
C THR A 25 10.88 -3.11 -9.01
N PRO A 26 10.64 -3.39 -7.71
CA PRO A 26 9.66 -2.62 -6.98
C PRO A 26 10.14 -1.18 -7.01
N LYS A 27 9.45 -0.32 -7.75
CA LYS A 27 9.71 1.12 -7.86
C LYS A 27 9.34 1.82 -6.55
N ILE A 28 9.72 1.30 -5.39
CA ILE A 28 9.49 1.94 -4.11
C ILE A 28 10.66 1.63 -3.19
N SER A 29 11.75 2.37 -3.37
CA SER A 29 12.67 2.66 -2.26
C SER A 29 12.46 4.10 -1.79
N LYS A 30 11.21 4.58 -1.77
CA LYS A 30 10.87 5.76 -0.99
C LYS A 30 10.66 5.29 0.44
N MET A 31 11.40 5.88 1.39
CA MET A 31 11.07 5.75 2.80
C MET A 31 9.61 6.17 2.97
N LEU A 32 8.82 5.30 3.60
CA LEU A 32 7.44 5.62 3.96
C LEU A 32 7.45 6.81 4.92
N SER A 33 6.46 7.69 4.78
CA SER A 33 6.26 8.73 5.79
C SER A 33 5.85 8.09 7.11
N PRO A 34 6.05 8.78 8.26
CA PRO A 34 5.61 8.26 9.56
C PRO A 34 4.13 7.86 9.58
N ALA A 35 3.26 8.61 8.90
CA ALA A 35 1.83 8.31 8.80
C ALA A 35 1.55 7.02 7.99
N GLN A 36 2.34 6.75 6.95
CA GLN A 36 2.21 5.52 6.17
C GLN A 36 2.65 4.30 6.99
N VAL A 37 3.70 4.42 7.80
CA VAL A 37 4.12 3.36 8.72
C VAL A 37 3.03 3.08 9.77
N GLN A 38 2.51 4.14 10.39
CA GLN A 38 1.43 4.02 11.37
C GLN A 38 0.17 3.35 10.79
N LEU A 39 -0.16 3.63 9.53
CA LEU A 39 -1.27 2.96 8.85
C LEU A 39 -1.00 1.44 8.71
N LEU A 40 0.22 1.06 8.35
CA LEU A 40 0.59 -0.36 8.24
C LEU A 40 0.48 -1.07 9.59
N ASP A 41 0.97 -0.44 10.67
CA ASP A 41 0.86 -0.96 12.03
C ASP A 41 -0.61 -1.12 12.46
N TYR A 42 -1.46 -0.16 12.10
CA TYR A 42 -2.90 -0.23 12.39
C TYR A 42 -3.61 -1.36 11.62
N THR A 43 -3.10 -1.71 10.44
CA THR A 43 -3.63 -2.81 9.61
C THR A 43 -2.87 -4.13 9.81
N HIS A 44 -2.18 -4.29 10.95
CA HIS A 44 -1.44 -5.51 11.26
C HIS A 44 -2.34 -6.75 11.20
N TYR A 45 -1.82 -7.88 10.71
CA TYR A 45 -2.65 -9.05 10.39
C TYR A 45 -3.43 -9.63 11.58
N LEU A 46 -2.93 -9.43 12.81
CA LEU A 46 -3.60 -9.86 14.04
C LEU A 46 -4.88 -9.05 14.33
N ASP A 47 -4.87 -7.75 14.00
CA ASP A 47 -5.96 -6.81 14.26
C ASP A 47 -6.85 -6.58 13.02
N ALA A 48 -6.32 -6.92 11.83
CA ALA A 48 -6.97 -6.77 10.54
C ALA A 48 -8.38 -7.41 10.47
N PRO A 49 -8.65 -8.61 11.03
CA PRO A 49 -9.99 -9.19 10.97
C PRO A 49 -11.07 -8.34 11.65
N ASP A 50 -10.77 -7.77 12.81
CA ASP A 50 -11.71 -6.93 13.55
C ASP A 50 -11.96 -5.60 12.83
N LEU A 51 -10.89 -5.02 12.27
CA LEU A 51 -11.00 -3.81 11.46
C LEU A 51 -11.84 -4.04 10.21
N VAL A 52 -11.62 -5.15 9.50
CA VAL A 52 -12.43 -5.54 8.33
C VAL A 52 -13.90 -5.69 8.72
N ASN A 53 -14.19 -6.37 9.82
CA ASN A 53 -15.56 -6.57 10.29
C ASN A 53 -16.23 -5.23 10.64
N ALA A 54 -15.50 -4.31 11.27
CA ALA A 54 -16.01 -2.97 11.56
C ALA A 54 -16.35 -2.18 10.29
N LEU A 55 -15.49 -2.21 9.27
CA LEU A 55 -15.73 -1.50 8.00
C LEU A 55 -16.91 -2.11 7.24
N LYS A 56 -17.02 -3.45 7.19
CA LYS A 56 -18.17 -4.14 6.60
C LYS A 56 -19.46 -3.78 7.31
N LEU A 57 -19.47 -3.76 8.65
CA LEU A 57 -20.64 -3.39 9.44
C LEU A 57 -21.12 -1.98 9.11
N VAL A 58 -20.22 -0.99 9.06
CA VAL A 58 -20.58 0.41 8.73
C VAL A 58 -21.20 0.48 7.34
N HIS A 59 -20.61 -0.21 6.37
CA HIS A 59 -21.13 -0.23 5.00
C HIS A 59 -22.50 -0.91 4.92
N ASP A 60 -22.66 -2.08 5.51
CA ASP A 60 -23.91 -2.84 5.43
C ASP A 60 -25.05 -2.14 6.16
N VAL A 61 -24.77 -1.50 7.31
CA VAL A 61 -25.75 -0.64 7.99
C VAL A 61 -26.17 0.52 7.09
N THR A 62 -25.23 1.17 6.43
CA THR A 62 -25.55 2.32 5.56
C THR A 62 -26.38 1.89 4.35
N ILE A 63 -26.10 0.74 3.75
CA ILE A 63 -26.81 0.26 2.54
C ILE A 63 -28.18 -0.35 2.88
N TYR A 64 -28.25 -1.20 3.92
CA TYR A 64 -29.42 -2.05 4.13
C TYR A 64 -30.30 -1.60 5.31
N HIS A 65 -29.77 -0.77 6.19
CA HIS A 65 -30.47 -0.34 7.41
C HIS A 65 -30.70 1.16 7.49
N SER A 66 -30.14 1.96 6.57
CA SER A 66 -30.49 3.37 6.42
C SER A 66 -31.86 3.53 5.77
N HIS A 67 -32.62 4.51 6.24
CA HIS A 67 -33.86 4.97 5.59
C HIS A 67 -33.62 6.13 4.61
N GLU A 68 -32.39 6.63 4.55
CA GLU A 68 -32.00 7.72 3.66
C GLU A 68 -31.61 7.18 2.27
N LEU A 69 -31.94 7.95 1.23
CA LEU A 69 -31.47 7.66 -0.12
C LEU A 69 -30.03 8.11 -0.26
N LEU A 70 -29.18 7.22 -0.77
CA LEU A 70 -27.77 7.53 -1.00
C LEU A 70 -27.59 8.31 -2.31
N ASP A 71 -26.92 9.46 -2.22
CA ASP A 71 -26.44 10.19 -3.37
C ASP A 71 -25.20 9.52 -3.99
N GLU A 72 -24.71 10.07 -5.12
CA GLU A 72 -23.55 9.48 -5.80
C GLU A 72 -22.24 9.64 -5.01
N ALA A 73 -22.07 10.73 -4.27
CA ALA A 73 -20.87 10.94 -3.46
C ALA A 73 -20.81 9.94 -2.29
N GLU A 74 -21.96 9.65 -1.68
CA GLU A 74 -22.09 8.64 -0.63
C GLU A 74 -21.82 7.23 -1.16
N LYS A 75 -22.31 6.91 -2.36
CA LYS A 75 -21.98 5.63 -3.03
C LYS A 75 -20.49 5.49 -3.31
N ASP A 76 -19.85 6.54 -3.83
CA ASP A 76 -18.41 6.54 -4.10
C ASP A 76 -17.60 6.37 -2.80
N ALA A 77 -18.05 7.00 -1.70
CA ALA A 77 -17.46 6.82 -0.39
C ALA A 77 -17.59 5.36 0.10
N LEU A 78 -18.78 4.77 0.01
CA LEU A 78 -19.01 3.37 0.38
C LEU A 78 -18.21 2.39 -0.49
N PHE A 79 -18.07 2.67 -1.78
CA PHE A 79 -17.21 1.90 -2.68
C PHE A 79 -15.74 1.97 -2.25
N SER A 80 -15.27 3.14 -1.80
CA SER A 80 -13.92 3.33 -1.27
C SER A 80 -13.71 2.57 0.05
N VAL A 81 -14.70 2.58 0.95
CA VAL A 81 -14.68 1.79 2.19
C VAL A 81 -14.59 0.29 1.87
N LYS A 82 -15.34 -0.16 0.87
CA LYS A 82 -15.26 -1.53 0.36
C LYS A 82 -13.87 -1.89 -0.13
N GLY A 83 -13.30 -1.05 -1.01
CA GLY A 83 -11.94 -1.25 -1.51
C GLY A 83 -10.91 -1.32 -0.38
N LEU A 84 -11.07 -0.50 0.67
CA LEU A 84 -10.17 -0.49 1.83
C LEU A 84 -10.20 -1.83 2.58
N TRP A 85 -11.36 -2.35 2.98
CA TRP A 85 -11.38 -3.63 3.72
C TRP A 85 -10.89 -4.79 2.84
N GLU A 86 -11.19 -4.79 1.53
CA GLU A 86 -10.72 -5.85 0.63
C GLU A 86 -9.20 -5.85 0.50
N CYS A 87 -8.56 -4.67 0.63
CA CYS A 87 -7.11 -4.57 0.70
C CYS A 87 -6.57 -5.12 2.02
N ILE A 88 -7.21 -4.76 3.14
CA ILE A 88 -6.80 -5.21 4.48
C ILE A 88 -6.96 -6.74 4.63
N GLU A 89 -8.05 -7.32 4.12
CA GLU A 89 -8.29 -8.78 4.14
C GLU A 89 -7.20 -9.60 3.43
N ARG A 90 -6.44 -8.98 2.53
CA ARG A 90 -5.35 -9.63 1.80
C ARG A 90 -4.03 -9.63 2.58
N ILE A 91 -3.93 -8.88 3.68
CA ILE A 91 -2.75 -8.87 4.55
C ILE A 91 -2.72 -10.19 5.31
N LYS A 92 -1.65 -10.96 5.11
CA LYS A 92 -1.40 -12.26 5.74
C LYS A 92 0.01 -12.29 6.34
N GLU A 93 0.22 -13.19 7.28
CA GLU A 93 1.54 -13.49 7.89
C GLU A 93 2.58 -13.94 6.87
#